data_AF-A0A1T3DFA9-F1
#
_entry.id   AF-A0A1T3DFA9-F1
#
_cell.length_a   1.000
_cell.length_b   1.000
_cell.length_c   1.000
_cell.angle_alpha   90.00
_cell.angle_beta   90.00
_cell.angle_gamma   90.00
#
_symmetry.space_group_name_H-M   'P 1'
#
loop_
_entity.id
_entity.type
_entity.pdbx_description
1 polymer ?
#
loop_
_entity_poly.entity_id
_entity_poly.type
_entity_poly.pdbx_seq_one_letter_code
_entity_poly.pdbx_strand_id
1 'polypeptide(L)' 'MLSGLFQGQLKYNNDIIKTCAGQTELCIPKLKGKCVGVITNQTSVIGKTHLLGSFIYRGINIVKVFGSQRGF' A
#
# COMPACT_ATOMS: atom_id res chain seq x y z
N MET A 1 30.59 -18.39 26.19
CA MET A 1 31.22 -18.40 24.85
C MET A 1 30.13 -18.28 23.80
N LEU A 2 30.20 -17.21 23.00
CA LEU A 2 29.58 -17.01 21.68
C LEU A 2 28.05 -17.17 21.54
N SER A 3 27.32 -16.20 22.10
CA SER A 3 26.02 -15.78 21.56
C SER A 3 26.26 -14.81 20.40
N GLY A 4 26.15 -15.28 19.16
CA GLY A 4 26.36 -14.44 17.98
C GLY A 4 25.59 -14.97 16.78
N LEU A 5 24.27 -15.06 16.91
CA LEU A 5 23.38 -15.29 15.77
C LEU A 5 23.51 -14.07 14.83
N PHE A 6 24.31 -14.22 13.78
CA PHE A 6 24.31 -13.31 12.64
C PHE A 6 22.92 -13.34 11.99
N GLN A 7 22.04 -12.43 12.39
CA GLN A 7 20.91 -12.05 11.55
C GLN A 7 21.47 -11.13 10.46
N GLY A 8 21.67 -11.67 9.26
CA GLY A 8 21.91 -10.84 8.08
C GLY A 8 20.72 -9.91 7.88
N GLN A 9 20.87 -8.63 8.24
CA GLN A 9 19.83 -7.64 8.01
C GLN A 9 19.71 -7.42 6.50
N LEU A 10 18.54 -7.74 5.95
CA LEU A 10 18.21 -7.41 4.57
C LEU A 10 18.09 -5.88 4.46
N LYS A 11 19.08 -5.25 3.85
CA LYS A 11 19.07 -3.81 3.56
C LYS A 11 18.24 -3.57 2.30
N TYR A 12 16.93 -3.48 2.46
CA TYR A 12 16.03 -3.12 1.36
C TYR A 12 16.24 -1.66 0.95
N ASN A 13 16.50 -1.42 -0.34
CA ASN A 13 16.68 -0.09 -0.87
C ASN A 13 15.33 0.55 -1.22
N ASN A 14 14.56 0.87 -0.18
CA ASN A 14 13.21 1.45 -0.29
C ASN A 14 13.19 2.84 -0.94
N ASP A 15 14.35 3.51 -1.01
CA ASP A 15 14.49 4.80 -1.70
C ASP A 15 14.49 4.63 -3.23
N ILE A 16 14.99 3.48 -3.72
CA ILE A 16 15.04 3.14 -5.15
C ILE A 16 13.78 2.40 -5.60
N ILE A 17 13.29 1.46 -4.78
CA ILE A 17 12.15 0.60 -5.17
C ILE A 17 10.90 1.04 -4.41
N LYS A 18 9.98 1.69 -5.13
CA LYS A 18 8.69 2.14 -4.60
C LYS A 18 7.56 1.26 -5.09
N THR A 19 6.65 0.89 -4.19
CA THR A 19 5.40 0.21 -4.57
C THR A 19 4.56 1.09 -5.50
N CYS A 20 3.70 0.47 -6.30
CA CYS A 20 2.78 1.22 -7.17
C CYS A 20 1.91 2.21 -6.38
N ALA A 21 1.39 1.77 -5.22
CA ALA A 21 0.61 2.63 -4.33
C ALA A 21 1.43 3.81 -3.76
N GLY A 22 2.74 3.62 -3.52
CA GLY A 22 3.66 4.68 -3.11
C GLY A 22 3.93 5.72 -4.19
N GLN A 23 3.69 5.41 -5.46
CA GLN A 23 3.88 6.31 -6.61
C GLN A 23 2.57 7.02 -6.95
N THR A 24 2.02 7.77 -5.99
CA THR A 24 0.68 8.37 -6.11
C THR A 24 0.52 9.29 -7.32
N GLU A 25 1.57 10.01 -7.71
CA GLU A 25 1.61 10.86 -8.90
C GLU A 25 1.34 10.09 -10.21
N LEU A 26 1.75 8.83 -10.26
CA LEU A 26 1.53 7.96 -11.43
C LEU A 26 0.28 7.11 -11.30
N CYS A 27 -0.08 6.72 -10.08
CA CYS A 27 -1.21 5.82 -9.80
C CYS A 27 -2.56 6.55 -9.81
N ILE A 28 -2.67 7.68 -9.09
CA ILE A 28 -3.94 8.39 -8.87
C ILE A 28 -4.59 8.90 -10.17
N PRO A 29 -3.85 9.50 -11.13
CA PRO A 29 -4.47 9.95 -12.38
C PRO A 29 -5.14 8.83 -13.17
N LYS A 30 -4.62 7.59 -13.08
CA LYS A 30 -5.18 6.43 -13.78
C LYS A 30 -6.52 5.97 -13.20
N LEU A 31 -6.84 6.37 -11.96
CA LEU A 31 -8.03 5.96 -11.22
C LEU A 31 -9.11 7.05 -11.19
N LYS A 32 -8.76 8.32 -11.44
CA LYS A 32 -9.72 9.43 -11.42
C LYS A 32 -10.83 9.24 -12.45
N GLY A 33 -12.06 9.57 -12.04
CA GLY A 33 -13.26 9.46 -12.88
C GLY A 33 -13.72 8.04 -13.19
N LYS A 34 -13.04 7.00 -12.66
CA LYS A 34 -13.44 5.60 -12.83
C LYS A 34 -14.17 5.09 -11.60
N CYS A 35 -15.07 4.12 -11.80
CA CYS A 35 -15.59 3.30 -10.71
C CYS A 35 -14.53 2.27 -10.31
N VAL A 36 -13.97 2.38 -9.10
CA VAL A 36 -12.83 1.56 -8.67
C VAL A 36 -13.29 0.52 -7.64
N GLY A 37 -13.04 -0.75 -7.96
CA GLY A 37 -13.06 -1.84 -6.97
C GLY A 37 -11.67 -2.00 -6.37
N VAL A 38 -11.55 -2.10 -5.05
CA VAL A 38 -10.27 -2.21 -4.34
C VAL A 38 -10.20 -3.54 -3.60
N ILE A 39 -9.17 -4.33 -3.86
CA ILE A 39 -8.81 -5.50 -3.05
C ILE A 39 -7.72 -5.04 -2.09
N THR A 40 -7.96 -5.20 -0.79
CA THR A 40 -7.07 -4.65 0.25
C THR A 40 -7.10 -5.53 1.50
N ASN A 41 -6.11 -5.34 2.35
CA ASN A 41 -5.99 -5.96 3.67
C ASN A 41 -5.31 -4.97 4.64
N GLN A 42 -5.13 -5.39 5.89
CA GLN A 42 -4.50 -4.58 6.95
C GLN A 42 -3.08 -4.05 6.62
N THR A 43 -2.36 -4.64 5.65
CA THR A 43 -1.00 -4.21 5.27
C THR A 43 -1.00 -3.31 4.04
N SER A 44 -2.16 -3.02 3.47
CA SER A 44 -2.31 -2.18 2.29
C SER A 44 -2.20 -0.70 2.69
N VAL A 45 -0.97 -0.20 2.70
CA VAL A 45 -0.64 1.16 3.14
C VAL A 45 0.16 1.94 2.10
N ILE A 46 -0.02 3.27 2.11
CA ILE A 46 0.87 4.24 1.47
C ILE A 46 1.63 4.94 2.61
N GLY A 47 2.91 4.61 2.76
CA GLY A 47 3.69 5.06 3.91
C GLY A 47 3.09 4.50 5.20
N LYS A 48 2.51 5.36 6.04
CA LYS A 48 1.86 4.99 7.32
C LYS A 48 0.34 5.08 7.26
N THR A 49 -0.23 5.43 6.12
CA THR A 49 -1.68 5.65 5.95
C THR A 49 -2.29 4.49 5.18
N HIS A 50 -3.46 4.03 5.61
CA HIS A 50 -4.19 3.01 4.88
C HIS A 50 -4.51 3.45 3.45
N LEU A 51 -4.39 2.53 2.49
CA LEU A 51 -4.59 2.79 1.07
C LEU A 51 -5.99 3.35 0.79
N LEU A 52 -7.02 2.78 1.42
CA LEU A 52 -8.40 3.15 1.19
C LEU A 52 -8.67 4.60 1.60
N GLY A 53 -8.20 4.98 2.80
CA GLY A 53 -8.30 6.36 3.27
C GLY A 53 -7.58 7.34 2.35
N SER A 54 -6.40 6.96 1.85
CA SER A 54 -5.63 7.77 0.91
C SER A 54 -6.37 7.98 -0.42
N PHE A 55 -7.07 6.96 -0.92
CA PHE A 55 -7.84 7.05 -2.16
C PHE A 55 -9.11 7.88 -2.00
N ILE A 56 -9.84 7.69 -0.89
CA ILE A 56 -11.04 8.47 -0.58
C ILE A 56 -10.68 9.95 -0.44
N TYR A 57 -9.63 10.27 0.33
CA TYR A 57 -9.17 11.65 0.51
C TYR A 57 -8.81 12.34 -0.81
N ARG A 58 -8.29 11.58 -1.78
CA ARG A 58 -7.90 12.08 -3.11
C ARG A 58 -9.04 12.08 -4.13
N GLY A 59 -10.28 11.80 -3.70
CA GLY A 59 -11.48 11.85 -4.52
C GLY A 59 -11.59 10.69 -5.52
N ILE A 60 -11.00 9.53 -5.21
CA ILE A 60 -11.20 8.33 -6.01
C ILE A 60 -12.57 7.73 -5.68
N ASN A 61 -13.35 7.43 -6.72
CA ASN A 61 -14.67 6.83 -6.58
C ASN A 61 -14.55 5.32 -6.33
N ILE A 62 -14.56 4.93 -5.05
CA ILE A 62 -14.49 3.53 -4.63
C ILE A 62 -15.91 2.97 -4.55
N VAL A 63 -16.24 2.03 -5.44
CA VAL A 63 -17.59 1.44 -5.53
C VAL A 63 -17.70 0.09 -4.83
N LYS A 64 -16.56 -0.58 -4.58
CA LYS A 64 -16.52 -1.88 -3.90
C LYS A 64 -15.18 -2.08 -3.22
N VAL A 65 -15.19 -2.67 -2.03
CA VAL A 65 -13.98 -3.09 -1.32
C VAL A 65 -14.07 -4.58 -1.05
N PHE A 66 -12.98 -5.30 -1.33
CA PHE A 66 -12.81 -6.71 -1.06
C PHE A 66 -11.70 -6.87 -0.01
N GLY A 67 -12.07 -7.37 1.16
CA GLY A 67 -11.14 -7.66 2.26
C GLY A 67 -10.71 -9.12 2.28
N SER A 68 -9.56 -9.41 2.88
CA SER A 68 -9.20 -10.78 3.24
C SER A 68 -9.96 -11.22 4.50
N GLN A 69 -9.70 -12.43 4.99
CA GLN A 69 -10.44 -13.10 6.08
C GLN A 69 -10.57 -12.28 7.39
N ARG A 70 -9.73 -11.28 7.61
CA ARG A 70 -9.76 -10.39 8.80
C ARG A 70 -10.12 -8.94 8.49
N GLY A 71 -10.71 -8.69 7.31
CA GLY A 71 -11.11 -7.36 6.87
C GLY A 71 -10.00 -6.61 6.14
N PHE A 72 -10.15 -5.29 6.07
CA PHE A 72 -9.22 -4.38 5.42
C PHE A 72 -8.97 -3.14 6.28
#